data_AF-A0A369L0G4-F1
#
_entry.id   AF-A0A369L0G4-F1
#
_cell.length_a   1.000
_cell.length_b   1.000
_cell.length_c   1.000
_cell.angle_alpha   90.00
_cell.angle_beta   90.00
_cell.angle_gamma   90.00
#
_symmetry.space_group_name_H-M   'P 1'
#
loop_
_entity.id
_entity.type
_entity.pdbx_description
1 polymer ?
#
loop_
_entity_poly.entity_id
_entity_poly.type
_entity_poly.pdbx_seq_one_letter_code
_entity_poly.pdbx_strand_id
1 'polypeptide(L)'
;MAVLVEATAVILRAEAVEERITGGWDALRTCLPETGVCSDDELVSISLVDPAAVRSLVERLVELGLHFDWEGNVEDIGFADQKRGLITPCDWLTFETVNIGIGGTPPSVAICRLAGSQSHELRLPEGWRYQGSLSEAFGSEGSGPAP
;
A
#
# COMPACT_ATOMS: atom_id res chain seq x y z
N MET A 1 1.78 -0.74 -12.23
CA MET A 1 0.59 -1.53 -11.84
C MET A 1 0.06 -0.89 -10.55
N ALA A 2 -0.89 -1.49 -9.84
CA ALA A 2 -1.33 -0.97 -8.55
C ALA A 2 -1.38 -2.05 -7.48
N VAL A 3 -1.20 -1.64 -6.24
CA VAL A 3 -1.33 -2.46 -5.03
C VAL A 3 -2.53 -2.01 -4.21
N LEU A 4 -3.21 -2.96 -3.57
CA LEU A 4 -4.32 -2.67 -2.66
C LEU A 4 -3.85 -1.83 -1.46
N VAL A 5 -4.65 -0.84 -1.08
CA VAL A 5 -4.55 -0.16 0.20
C VAL A 5 -5.76 -0.56 1.05
N GLU A 6 -5.50 -1.36 2.07
CA GLU A 6 -6.50 -1.76 3.06
C GLU A 6 -5.99 -1.47 4.47
N ALA A 7 -6.88 -0.97 5.33
CA ALA A 7 -6.56 -0.35 6.61
C ALA A 7 -5.50 0.76 6.45
N THR A 8 -4.42 0.70 7.23
CA THR A 8 -3.20 1.46 6.98
C THR A 8 -2.22 0.56 6.25
N ALA A 9 -1.76 1.00 5.08
CA ALA A 9 -0.76 0.32 4.28
C ALA A 9 0.58 1.03 4.38
N VAL A 10 1.64 0.25 4.67
CA VAL A 10 3.03 0.67 4.46
C VAL A 10 3.40 0.28 3.04
N ILE A 11 3.82 1.25 2.24
CA ILE A 11 4.16 1.09 0.84
C ILE A 11 5.67 1.25 0.67
N LEU A 12 6.32 0.27 0.06
CA LEU A 12 7.76 0.30 -0.25
C LEU A 12 7.95 0.41 -1.75
N ARG A 13 9.00 1.12 -2.18
CA ARG A 13 9.49 0.98 -3.55
C ARG A 13 10.25 -0.34 -3.70
N ALA A 14 9.89 -1.12 -4.70
CA ALA A 14 10.59 -2.38 -5.01
C ALA A 14 12.08 -2.15 -5.34
N GLU A 15 12.40 -1.07 -6.08
CA GLU A 15 13.79 -0.69 -6.40
C GLU A 15 14.65 -0.50 -5.14
N ALA A 16 14.11 0.13 -4.09
CA ALA A 16 14.84 0.40 -2.87
C ALA A 16 15.17 -0.88 -2.08
N VAL A 17 14.32 -1.91 -2.20
CA VAL A 17 14.58 -3.23 -1.60
C VAL A 17 15.83 -3.85 -2.22
N GLU A 18 15.99 -3.74 -3.53
CA GLU A 18 17.14 -4.30 -4.24
C GLU A 18 18.42 -3.50 -4.00
N GLU A 19 18.31 -2.18 -3.96
CA GLU A 19 19.46 -1.28 -3.85
C GLU A 19 19.99 -1.13 -2.42
N ARG A 20 19.12 -1.18 -1.41
CA ARG A 20 19.46 -0.75 -0.05
C ARG A 20 19.45 -1.87 0.98
N ILE A 21 18.58 -2.87 0.83
CA ILE A 21 18.48 -3.95 1.83
C ILE A 21 19.61 -4.95 1.59
N THR A 22 20.50 -5.11 2.57
CA THR A 22 21.53 -6.16 2.50
C THR A 22 20.85 -7.52 2.58
N GLY A 23 21.06 -8.35 1.54
CA GLY A 23 20.32 -9.61 1.36
C GLY A 23 19.00 -9.46 0.60
N GLY A 24 18.65 -8.25 0.18
CA GLY A 24 17.56 -7.93 -0.73
C GLY A 24 16.20 -8.49 -0.31
N TRP A 25 15.48 -9.04 -1.28
CA TRP A 25 14.14 -9.60 -1.10
C TRP A 25 14.06 -10.71 -0.04
N ASP A 26 15.10 -11.56 0.09
CA ASP A 26 15.10 -12.63 1.08
C ASP A 26 15.16 -12.08 2.51
N ALA A 27 15.97 -11.04 2.73
CA ALA A 27 16.02 -10.35 4.02
C ALA A 27 14.69 -9.64 4.32
N LEU A 28 14.12 -8.93 3.35
CA LEU A 28 12.82 -8.28 3.50
C LEU A 28 11.73 -9.29 3.92
N ARG A 29 11.64 -10.45 3.27
CA ARG A 29 10.64 -11.49 3.55
C ARG A 29 10.63 -11.93 5.02
N THR A 30 11.78 -11.91 5.71
CA THR A 30 11.85 -12.27 7.13
C THR A 30 11.19 -11.24 8.06
N CYS A 31 10.96 -10.02 7.58
CA CYS A 31 10.38 -8.91 8.34
C CYS A 31 8.90 -8.64 8.01
N LEU A 32 8.40 -9.26 6.92
CA LEU A 32 7.03 -9.12 6.45
C LEU A 32 6.06 -10.00 7.26
N PRO A 33 4.81 -9.56 7.46
CA PRO A 33 3.78 -10.43 8.02
C PRO A 33 3.42 -11.56 7.05
N GLU A 34 2.89 -12.67 7.60
CA GLU A 34 2.47 -13.85 6.80
C GLU A 34 1.31 -13.54 5.84
N THR A 35 0.50 -12.52 6.15
CA THR A 35 -0.70 -12.13 5.39
C THR A 35 -0.76 -10.63 5.20
N GLY A 36 -1.56 -10.16 4.23
CA GLY A 36 -1.76 -8.73 4.01
C GLY A 36 -0.62 -8.06 3.25
N VAL A 37 0.20 -8.84 2.54
CA VAL A 37 1.26 -8.34 1.67
C VAL A 37 0.90 -8.60 0.22
N CYS A 38 1.09 -7.61 -0.64
CA CYS A 38 1.09 -7.80 -2.09
C CYS A 38 2.16 -6.94 -2.76
N SER A 39 2.56 -7.35 -3.96
CA SER A 39 3.51 -6.62 -4.78
C SER A 39 3.06 -6.61 -6.24
N ASP A 40 3.33 -5.49 -6.90
CA ASP A 40 3.12 -5.29 -8.33
C ASP A 40 4.43 -5.12 -9.10
N ASP A 41 5.54 -5.58 -8.50
CA ASP A 41 6.91 -5.50 -8.99
C ASP A 41 7.51 -4.08 -8.98
N GLU A 42 6.69 -3.03 -8.83
CA GLU A 42 7.13 -1.64 -8.65
C GLU A 42 7.01 -1.21 -7.17
N LEU A 43 5.96 -1.68 -6.50
CA LEU A 43 5.58 -1.37 -5.15
C LEU A 43 5.33 -2.65 -4.35
N VAL A 44 5.64 -2.59 -3.06
CA VAL A 44 5.21 -3.58 -2.06
C VAL A 44 4.22 -2.89 -1.12
N SER A 45 3.00 -3.43 -1.00
CA SER A 45 2.01 -2.98 -0.02
C SER A 45 1.89 -3.97 1.13
N ILE A 46 1.88 -3.44 2.34
CA ILE A 46 1.81 -4.20 3.58
C ILE A 46 0.70 -3.59 4.44
N SER A 47 -0.46 -4.27 4.48
CA SER A 47 -1.62 -3.84 5.24
C SER A 47 -1.51 -4.20 6.72
N LEU A 48 -1.70 -3.20 7.57
CA LEU A 48 -1.67 -3.30 9.02
C LEU A 48 -2.88 -2.60 9.63
N VAL A 49 -3.50 -3.27 10.60
CA VAL A 49 -4.67 -2.73 11.33
C VAL A 49 -4.24 -2.00 12.60
N ASP A 50 -3.16 -2.45 13.24
CA ASP A 50 -2.65 -1.89 14.49
C ASP A 50 -1.60 -0.78 14.22
N PRO A 51 -1.84 0.47 14.63
CA PRO A 51 -0.86 1.55 14.50
C PRO A 51 0.49 1.26 15.17
N ALA A 52 0.51 0.47 16.26
CA ALA A 52 1.76 0.10 16.91
C ALA A 52 2.60 -0.82 16.02
N ALA A 53 1.96 -1.75 15.30
CA ALA A 53 2.61 -2.63 14.34
C ALA A 53 3.21 -1.86 13.15
N VAL A 54 2.57 -0.76 12.71
CA VAL A 54 3.10 0.13 11.65
C VAL A 54 4.46 0.68 12.08
N ARG A 55 4.54 1.28 13.26
CA ARG A 55 5.79 1.86 13.76
C ARG A 55 6.90 0.81 13.90
N SER A 56 6.59 -0.33 14.52
CA SER A 56 7.58 -1.41 14.68
C SER A 56 8.05 -2.00 13.35
N LEU A 57 7.18 -2.06 12.33
CA LEU A 57 7.60 -2.50 11.00
C LEU A 57 8.57 -1.49 10.37
N VAL A 58 8.26 -0.20 10.44
CA VAL A 58 9.11 0.86 9.89
C VAL A 58 10.49 0.88 10.53
N GLU A 59 10.57 0.74 11.85
CA GLU A 59 11.84 0.64 12.57
C GLU A 59 12.69 -0.53 12.04
N ARG A 60 12.10 -1.71 11.84
CA ARG A 60 12.81 -2.87 11.25
C ARG A 60 13.23 -2.63 9.80
N LEU A 61 12.39 -1.97 9.00
CA LEU A 61 12.70 -1.67 7.59
C LEU A 61 13.88 -0.68 7.46
N VAL A 62 13.96 0.29 8.38
CA VAL A 62 15.09 1.22 8.46
C VAL A 62 16.35 0.48 8.93
N GLU A 63 16.25 -0.41 9.92
CA GLU A 63 17.36 -1.27 10.35
C GLU A 63 17.88 -2.18 9.22
N LEU A 64 17.00 -2.61 8.31
CA LEU A 64 17.36 -3.36 7.11
C LEU A 64 18.06 -2.51 6.03
N GLY A 65 17.95 -1.18 6.10
CA GLY A 65 18.66 -0.25 5.22
C GLY A 65 17.77 0.71 4.42
N LEU A 66 16.44 0.63 4.54
CA LEU A 66 15.56 1.59 3.86
C LEU A 66 15.64 2.97 4.49
N HIS A 67 15.55 4.02 3.68
CA HIS A 67 15.50 5.39 4.13
C HIS A 67 14.06 5.84 4.37
N PHE A 68 13.86 6.41 5.55
CA PHE A 68 12.59 7.02 5.91
C PHE A 68 12.79 8.13 6.93
N ASP A 69 12.07 9.23 6.73
CA ASP A 69 12.05 10.40 7.60
C ASP A 69 10.59 10.80 7.85
N TRP A 70 10.21 10.89 9.12
CA TRP A 70 8.86 11.29 9.53
C TRP A 70 8.59 12.78 9.27
N GLU A 71 9.63 13.61 9.23
CA GLU A 71 9.53 15.07 9.08
C GLU A 71 9.92 15.54 7.66
N GLY A 72 10.42 14.63 6.81
CA GLY A 72 11.02 14.91 5.52
C GLY A 72 10.30 14.30 4.32
N ASN A 73 10.99 14.33 3.18
CA ASN A 73 10.53 13.64 1.97
C ASN A 73 10.72 12.13 2.13
N VAL A 74 9.62 11.40 2.00
CA VAL A 74 9.67 9.93 2.04
C VAL A 74 10.31 9.39 0.78
N GLU A 75 11.52 8.86 0.87
CA GLU A 75 12.24 8.31 -0.27
C GLU A 75 11.78 6.87 -0.56
N ASP A 76 11.93 5.95 0.40
CA ASP A 76 11.69 4.52 0.12
C ASP A 76 10.39 3.98 0.70
N ILE A 77 9.83 4.64 1.73
CA ILE A 77 8.68 4.17 2.52
C ILE A 77 7.56 5.22 2.55
N GLY A 78 6.43 4.94 1.90
CA GLY A 78 5.22 5.75 1.95
C GLY A 78 4.11 5.13 2.79
N PHE A 79 3.12 5.93 3.19
CA PHE A 79 1.98 5.47 3.97
C PHE A 79 0.68 5.90 3.32
N ALA A 80 -0.26 4.96 3.24
CA ALA A 80 -1.61 5.22 2.79
C ALA A 80 -2.62 4.65 3.78
N ASP A 81 -3.70 5.39 4.01
CA ASP A 81 -4.86 4.89 4.75
C ASP A 81 -6.04 4.82 3.79
N GLN A 82 -6.76 3.70 3.82
CA GLN A 82 -7.84 3.42 2.88
C GLN A 82 -8.95 4.51 2.88
N LYS A 83 -9.13 5.25 3.99
CA LYS A 83 -10.12 6.33 4.10
C LYS A 83 -9.52 7.71 3.89
N ARG A 84 -8.28 7.92 4.33
CA ARG A 84 -7.65 9.25 4.37
C ARG A 84 -6.77 9.53 3.15
N GLY A 85 -6.44 8.51 2.36
CA GLY A 85 -5.50 8.63 1.25
C GLY A 85 -4.05 8.56 1.74
N LEU A 86 -3.14 9.24 1.03
CA LEU A 86 -1.74 9.31 1.43
C LEU A 86 -1.60 10.05 2.77
N ILE A 87 -0.93 9.41 3.73
CA ILE A 87 -0.66 9.99 5.05
C ILE A 87 0.62 10.85 4.99
N THR A 88 1.60 10.44 4.19
CA THR A 88 2.88 11.15 4.02
C THR A 88 2.95 11.82 2.64
N PRO A 89 3.41 13.08 2.55
CA PRO A 89 3.59 13.75 1.27
C PRO A 89 4.67 13.02 0.46
N CYS A 90 4.33 12.60 -0.76
CA CYS A 90 5.12 11.67 -1.52
C CYS A 90 4.94 11.90 -3.02
N ASP A 91 6.01 12.26 -3.74
CA ASP A 91 5.93 12.59 -5.17
C ASP A 91 5.93 11.35 -6.07
N TRP A 92 6.40 10.21 -5.55
CA TRP A 92 6.52 8.97 -6.31
C TRP A 92 5.32 8.04 -6.16
N LEU A 93 4.35 8.36 -5.30
CA LEU A 93 3.22 7.50 -4.98
C LEU A 93 1.91 8.22 -5.29
N THR A 94 1.02 7.57 -6.03
CA THR A 94 -0.33 8.05 -6.26
C THR A 94 -1.33 7.19 -5.51
N PHE A 95 -2.37 7.81 -4.96
CA PHE A 95 -3.48 7.13 -4.30
C PHE A 95 -4.78 7.40 -5.06
N GLU A 96 -5.55 6.35 -5.28
CA GLU A 96 -6.82 6.42 -6.00
C GLU A 96 -7.84 5.46 -5.38
N THR A 97 -9.13 5.77 -5.54
CA THR A 97 -10.21 4.82 -5.25
C THR A 97 -10.78 4.34 -6.58
N VAL A 98 -10.76 3.03 -6.80
CA VAL A 98 -11.19 2.42 -8.07
C VAL A 98 -12.34 1.45 -7.85
N ASN A 99 -13.27 1.42 -8.81
CA ASN A 99 -14.36 0.47 -8.85
C ASN A 99 -13.88 -0.88 -9.41
N ILE A 100 -14.18 -1.96 -8.70
CA ILE A 100 -13.81 -3.34 -9.05
C ILE A 100 -15.01 -4.21 -9.44
N GLY A 101 -16.22 -3.65 -9.40
CA GLY A 101 -17.42 -4.31 -9.89
C GLY A 101 -17.52 -4.34 -11.43
N ILE A 102 -18.53 -5.04 -11.93
CA ILE A 102 -18.71 -5.29 -13.37
C ILE A 102 -18.88 -3.96 -14.11
N GLY A 103 -18.08 -3.74 -15.16
CA GLY A 103 -18.15 -2.51 -15.96
C GLY A 103 -17.69 -1.25 -15.21
N GLY A 104 -16.86 -1.40 -14.17
CA GLY A 104 -16.39 -0.26 -13.37
C GLY A 104 -17.46 0.29 -12.43
N THR A 105 -18.40 -0.56 -12.02
CA THR A 105 -19.41 -0.25 -11.00
C THR A 105 -18.91 -0.62 -9.60
N PRO A 106 -19.54 -0.14 -8.52
CA PRO A 106 -19.23 -0.61 -7.17
C PRO A 106 -19.24 -2.15 -7.07
N PRO A 107 -18.46 -2.75 -6.17
CA PRO A 107 -17.76 -2.08 -5.07
C PRO A 107 -16.45 -1.37 -5.45
N SER A 108 -15.97 -0.49 -4.57
CA SER A 108 -14.70 0.23 -4.72
C SER A 108 -13.65 -0.21 -3.69
N VAL A 109 -12.38 -0.06 -4.07
CA VAL A 109 -11.21 -0.28 -3.22
C VAL A 109 -10.23 0.88 -3.35
N ALA A 110 -9.48 1.14 -2.29
CA ALA A 110 -8.37 2.08 -2.31
C ALA A 110 -7.12 1.39 -2.86
N ILE A 111 -6.35 2.10 -3.68
CA ILE A 111 -5.15 1.58 -4.32
C ILE A 111 -4.02 2.60 -4.29
N CYS A 112 -2.80 2.09 -4.37
CA CYS A 112 -1.60 2.87 -4.59
C CYS A 112 -0.88 2.43 -5.86
N ARG A 113 -0.22 3.37 -6.52
CA ARG A 113 0.50 3.17 -7.78
C ARG A 113 1.76 4.03 -7.82
N LEU A 114 2.82 3.53 -8.46
CA LEU A 114 4.01 4.33 -8.72
C LEU A 114 3.67 5.47 -9.69
N ALA A 115 4.03 6.70 -9.34
CA ALA A 115 3.73 7.87 -10.16
C ALA A 115 4.26 7.71 -11.59
N GLY A 116 3.38 7.92 -12.58
CA GLY A 116 3.69 7.73 -13.99
C GLY A 116 3.50 6.31 -14.54
N SER A 117 3.22 5.31 -13.69
CA SER A 117 2.92 3.94 -14.14
C SER A 117 1.63 3.90 -14.98
N GLN A 118 1.69 3.20 -16.13
CA GLN A 118 0.61 3.18 -17.14
C GLN A 118 -0.26 1.92 -17.09
N SER A 119 0.07 0.93 -16.25
CA SER A 119 -0.66 -0.35 -16.22
C SER A 119 -1.87 -0.29 -15.28
N HIS A 120 -3.04 -0.75 -15.71
CA HIS A 120 -4.26 -0.74 -14.91
C HIS A 120 -4.48 -2.02 -14.08
N GLU A 121 -3.52 -2.94 -14.05
CA GLU A 121 -3.63 -4.15 -13.24
C GLU A 121 -3.56 -3.85 -11.74
N LEU A 122 -4.38 -4.54 -10.96
CA LEU A 122 -4.45 -4.44 -9.50
C LEU A 122 -3.96 -5.75 -8.88
N ARG A 123 -3.03 -5.63 -7.93
CA ARG A 123 -2.48 -6.72 -7.13
C ARG A 123 -3.11 -6.69 -5.75
N LEU A 124 -3.51 -7.88 -5.30
CA LEU A 124 -4.20 -8.10 -4.04
C LEU A 124 -3.35 -9.06 -3.20
N PRO A 125 -3.43 -8.98 -1.86
CA PRO A 125 -2.80 -9.97 -1.00
C PRO A 125 -3.30 -11.39 -1.33
N GLU A 126 -2.43 -12.38 -1.14
CA GLU A 126 -2.81 -13.77 -1.39
C GLU A 126 -4.03 -14.15 -0.55
N GLY A 127 -5.02 -14.79 -1.18
CA GLY A 127 -6.26 -15.22 -0.52
C GLY A 127 -7.24 -14.09 -0.19
N TRP A 128 -6.93 -12.82 -0.51
CA TRP A 128 -7.83 -11.70 -0.26
C TRP A 128 -9.13 -11.81 -1.07
N ARG A 129 -10.23 -11.42 -0.45
CA ARG A 129 -11.56 -11.33 -1.07
C ARG A 129 -12.24 -10.06 -0.58
N TYR A 130 -13.05 -9.44 -1.44
CA TYR A 130 -13.80 -8.25 -1.05
C TYR A 130 -14.80 -8.54 0.07
N GLN A 131 -15.57 -9.62 -0.03
CA GLN A 131 -16.56 -9.98 0.98
C GLN A 131 -15.89 -10.28 2.32
N GLY A 132 -16.31 -9.58 3.36
CA GLY A 132 -15.77 -9.65 4.71
C GLY A 132 -14.49 -8.85 4.95
N SER A 133 -14.01 -8.09 3.95
CA SER A 133 -12.78 -7.30 4.09
C SER A 133 -13.04 -5.92 4.71
N LEU A 134 -11.95 -5.24 5.08
CA LEU A 134 -12.05 -3.86 5.55
C LEU A 134 -12.42 -2.92 4.40
N SER A 135 -12.09 -3.28 3.16
CA SER A 135 -12.56 -2.58 1.97
C SER A 135 -14.08 -2.71 1.78
N GLU A 136 -14.72 -3.81 2.17
CA GLU A 136 -16.19 -3.88 2.21
C GLU A 136 -16.76 -3.06 3.36
N ALA A 137 -16.22 -3.22 4.56
CA ALA A 137 -16.72 -2.54 5.76
C ALA A 137 -16.60 -1.01 5.69
N PHE A 138 -15.65 -0.49 4.90
CA PHE A 138 -15.28 0.91 4.92
C PHE A 138 -15.07 1.55 3.54
N GLY A 139 -15.14 0.78 2.45
CA GLY A 139 -14.81 1.25 1.10
C GLY A 139 -15.91 2.04 0.40
N SER A 140 -16.93 2.52 1.11
CA SER A 140 -17.94 3.41 0.52
C SER A 140 -18.68 4.27 1.57
N GLU A 141 -18.25 5.52 1.75
CA GLU A 141 -19.23 6.61 1.73
C GLU A 141 -19.30 7.07 0.28
N GLY A 142 -20.34 6.64 -0.43
CA GLY A 142 -20.55 7.02 -1.82
C GLY A 142 -20.68 8.53 -1.91
N SER A 143 -19.79 9.19 -2.66
CA SER A 143 -20.12 10.50 -3.22
C SER A 143 -21.18 10.27 -4.30
N GLY A 144 -22.45 10.23 -3.88
CA GLY A 144 -23.56 10.50 -4.80
C GLY A 144 -23.37 11.89 -5.42
N PRO A 145 -23.86 12.15 -6.64
CA PRO A 145 -23.81 13.49 -7.20
C PRO A 145 -24.52 14.46 -6.25
N ALA A 146 -23.85 15.58 -5.94
CA ALA A 146 -24.42 16.66 -5.14
C ALA A 146 -25.73 17.17 -5.79
N PRO A 147 -26.72 17.60 -4.98
CA PRO A 147 -28.02 18.07 -5.48
C PRO A 147 -27.92 19.33 -6.36
#